data_AF-A0A1Y4DXZ3-F1
#
_entry.id   AF-A0A1Y4DXZ3-F1
#
_cell.length_a   1.000
_cell.length_b   1.000
_cell.length_c   1.000
_cell.angle_alpha   90.00
_cell.angle_beta   90.00
_cell.angle_gamma   90.00
#
_symmetry.space_group_name_H-M   'P 1'
#
loop_
_entity.id
_entity.type
_entity.pdbx_description
1 polymer ?
#
loop_
_entity_poly.entity_id
_entity_poly.type
_entity_poly.pdbx_seq_one_letter_code
_entity_poly.pdbx_strand_id
1 'polypeptide(L)'
;MAGVGFELKKLFRRKGGYINTLKAYATTAVVTEGPMVLCIVMLFAIRTLLRMWNTSFSDQEVYLITTTYIMVFSLILSNSLLMFISRFISDCIYEDNKDQILPSFFCTIAYLLVLGGIIAVIYLALLDTPFLHKVLNFLHFEVMLILWTQMAYLSAIKKYLKVLTGFLIAALLAIGGSIVLMLVGINPLTAAFLASTAGFVLMMILYMQELITFYPMGPLSLVTLFPYLDKYKSLILTGFFSALGLFGHNFVYWCSEYRTHVIPHMIYCMKYDVACFWASLTIIPFLVIFVVALEVNFYKAYRTYFDTILYGGTLTDIRTENQNLRRTAFRELAHVFELQFFVELLCITFLGNFLQNSAFDLEMLSIFRYLCVGYCFYVLVKSLVTMLLYFDDRKGAAVLSGSFAGLSILCSILVLPAGIEWYGTGFLVAGALCAIFGLKYLHRYLERLEYQVFCRQPLFYEEPQGIFKNLADLVNEQERQISLLHQYKGRNAKADAPESGHDEEVVIDEKD
;
A
#
# COMPACT_ATOMS: atom_id res chain seq x y z
N MET A 1 -3.69 3.10 -9.05
CA MET A 1 -3.41 4.11 -10.11
C MET A 1 -4.58 4.26 -11.07
N ALA A 2 -5.28 3.19 -11.48
CA ALA A 2 -6.45 3.32 -12.36
C ALA A 2 -7.55 4.24 -11.78
N GLY A 3 -7.64 5.48 -12.28
CA GLY A 3 -8.81 6.33 -12.03
C GLY A 3 -8.57 7.79 -11.66
N VAL A 4 -7.44 8.13 -11.04
CA VAL A 4 -7.13 9.52 -10.63
C VAL A 4 -7.04 10.44 -11.86
N GLY A 5 -6.56 9.90 -12.99
CA GLY A 5 -6.33 10.64 -14.22
C GLY A 5 -7.56 11.26 -14.87
N PHE A 6 -8.78 10.77 -14.61
CA PHE A 6 -9.98 11.26 -15.32
C PHE A 6 -10.46 12.63 -14.81
N GLU A 7 -10.48 12.84 -13.49
CA GLU A 7 -10.74 14.15 -12.88
C GLU A 7 -9.57 15.12 -13.15
N LEU A 8 -8.33 14.63 -13.13
CA LEU A 8 -7.16 15.42 -13.50
C LEU A 8 -7.20 15.85 -14.97
N LYS A 9 -7.58 14.96 -15.89
CA LYS A 9 -7.72 15.25 -17.33
C LYS A 9 -8.76 16.34 -17.59
N LYS A 10 -9.79 16.44 -16.73
CA LYS A 10 -10.80 17.51 -16.79
C LYS A 10 -10.24 18.86 -16.33
N LEU A 11 -9.37 18.87 -15.31
CA LEU A 11 -8.60 20.05 -14.89
C LEU A 11 -7.60 20.50 -15.96
N PHE A 12 -6.85 19.57 -16.58
CA PHE A 12 -5.91 19.87 -17.66
C PHE A 12 -6.60 20.28 -18.98
N ARG A 13 -7.88 19.94 -19.17
CA ARG A 13 -8.66 20.34 -20.37
C ARG A 13 -9.10 21.81 -20.36
N ARG A 14 -9.13 22.47 -19.20
CA ARG A 14 -9.44 23.91 -19.12
C ARG A 14 -8.20 24.70 -19.53
N LYS A 15 -8.17 25.13 -20.80
CA LYS A 15 -7.21 26.10 -21.35
C LYS A 15 -7.02 27.26 -20.36
N GLY A 16 -5.90 27.33 -19.65
CA GLY A 16 -5.62 28.46 -18.77
C GLY A 16 -4.32 28.36 -17.98
N GLY A 17 -3.22 28.87 -18.55
CA GLY A 17 -2.03 29.36 -17.83
C GLY A 17 -1.28 28.40 -16.88
N TYR A 18 -0.15 28.89 -16.35
CA TYR A 18 0.68 28.19 -15.38
C TYR A 18 -0.06 27.86 -14.06
N ILE A 19 -1.08 28.67 -13.71
CA ILE A 19 -1.86 28.53 -12.47
C ILE A 19 -2.75 27.27 -12.47
N ASN A 20 -3.41 26.92 -13.59
CA ASN A 20 -4.23 25.70 -13.62
C ASN A 20 -3.37 24.44 -13.58
N THR A 21 -2.19 24.49 -14.22
CA THR A 21 -1.19 23.42 -14.12
C THR A 21 -0.74 23.23 -12.68
N LEU A 22 -0.36 24.31 -11.98
CA LEU A 22 0.00 24.26 -10.57
C LEU A 22 -1.14 23.72 -9.69
N LYS A 23 -2.37 24.16 -9.93
CA LYS A 23 -3.56 23.67 -9.23
C LYS A 23 -3.78 22.18 -9.45
N ALA A 24 -3.56 21.67 -10.67
CA ALA A 24 -3.68 20.25 -10.97
C ALA A 24 -2.62 19.43 -10.22
N TYR A 25 -1.35 19.85 -10.24
CA TYR A 25 -0.29 19.20 -9.47
C TYR A 25 -0.55 19.24 -7.95
N ALA A 26 -0.98 20.38 -7.40
CA ALA A 26 -1.31 20.50 -5.99
C ALA A 26 -2.49 19.59 -5.60
N THR A 27 -3.51 19.49 -6.45
CA THR A 27 -4.65 18.58 -6.21
C THR A 27 -4.19 17.13 -6.25
N THR A 28 -3.33 16.75 -7.20
CA THR A 28 -2.74 15.40 -7.22
C THR A 28 -1.97 15.13 -5.94
N ALA A 29 -1.10 16.05 -5.51
CA ALA A 29 -0.29 15.89 -4.31
C ALA A 29 -1.14 15.67 -3.05
N VAL A 30 -2.20 16.47 -2.88
CA VAL A 30 -3.14 16.34 -1.75
C VAL A 30 -3.87 15.00 -1.80
N VAL A 31 -4.22 14.52 -2.99
CA VAL A 31 -4.94 13.26 -3.17
C VAL A 31 -4.05 12.03 -2.97
N THR A 32 -2.79 12.06 -3.43
CA THR A 32 -1.89 10.90 -3.40
C THR A 32 -1.06 10.83 -2.12
N GLU A 33 -0.47 11.96 -1.70
CA GLU A 33 0.48 12.01 -0.57
C GLU A 33 -0.08 12.71 0.67
N GLY A 34 -1.25 13.37 0.56
CA GLY A 34 -1.91 14.04 1.68
C GLY A 34 -2.13 13.15 2.91
N PRO A 35 -2.63 11.90 2.77
CA PRO A 35 -2.75 10.96 3.89
C PRO A 35 -1.44 10.72 4.66
N MET A 36 -0.33 10.52 3.95
CA MET A 36 0.99 10.34 4.55
C MET A 36 1.42 11.59 5.32
N VAL A 37 1.29 12.77 4.71
CA VAL A 37 1.64 14.05 5.34
C VAL A 37 0.81 14.30 6.59
N LEU A 38 -0.50 14.04 6.57
CA LEU A 38 -1.37 14.18 7.74
C LEU A 38 -0.95 13.24 8.88
N CYS A 39 -0.58 12.00 8.57
CA CYS A 39 -0.06 11.05 9.56
C CYS A 39 1.24 11.57 10.20
N ILE A 40 2.17 12.08 9.39
CA ILE A 40 3.42 12.69 9.87
C ILE A 40 3.13 13.88 10.80
N VAL A 41 2.26 14.79 10.37
CA VAL A 41 1.86 15.95 11.18
C VAL A 41 1.25 15.51 12.50
N MET A 42 0.38 14.49 12.49
CA MET A 42 -0.21 13.94 13.70
C MET A 42 0.85 13.39 14.67
N LEU A 43 1.80 12.60 14.18
CA LEU A 43 2.88 12.04 15.01
C LEU A 43 3.76 13.12 15.64
N PHE A 44 4.15 14.14 14.85
CA PHE A 44 4.92 15.27 15.36
C PHE A 44 4.12 16.12 16.35
N ALA A 45 2.82 16.33 16.09
CA ALA A 45 1.94 17.07 16.99
C ALA A 45 1.81 16.36 18.34
N ILE A 46 1.58 15.04 18.37
CA ILE A 46 1.47 14.27 19.61
C ILE A 46 2.81 14.19 20.34
N ARG A 47 3.93 14.02 19.62
CA ARG A 47 5.27 14.11 20.24
C ARG A 47 5.50 15.47 20.89
N THR A 48 5.13 16.55 20.20
CA THR A 48 5.25 17.92 20.74
C THR A 48 4.35 18.12 21.95
N LEU A 49 3.13 17.56 21.92
CA LEU A 49 2.20 17.56 23.04
C LEU A 49 2.79 16.87 24.28
N LEU A 50 3.35 15.67 24.11
CA LEU A 50 4.03 14.94 25.19
C LEU A 50 5.16 15.78 25.80
N ARG A 51 5.94 16.48 24.96
CA ARG A 51 6.98 17.41 25.42
C ARG A 51 6.41 18.59 26.21
N MET A 52 5.31 19.18 25.76
CA MET A 52 4.64 20.30 26.46
C MET A 52 4.13 19.89 27.85
N TRP A 53 3.73 18.63 28.02
CA TRP A 53 3.33 18.06 29.31
C TRP A 53 4.50 17.57 30.18
N ASN A 54 5.74 17.98 29.86
CA ASN A 54 6.97 17.61 30.58
C ASN A 54 7.20 16.08 30.67
N THR A 55 6.69 15.32 29.70
CA THR A 55 6.93 13.87 29.63
C THR A 55 8.41 13.61 29.33
N SER A 56 8.98 12.55 29.92
CA SER A 56 10.38 12.17 29.71
C SER A 56 10.71 11.98 28.22
N PHE A 57 11.96 12.23 27.83
CA PHE A 57 12.41 11.99 26.45
C PHE A 57 12.24 10.51 26.06
N SER A 58 12.50 9.59 27.00
CA SER A 58 12.30 8.15 26.81
C SER A 58 10.87 7.81 26.41
N ASP A 59 9.85 8.35 27.11
CA ASP A 59 8.45 8.07 26.79
C ASP A 59 8.02 8.66 25.43
N GLN A 60 8.56 9.84 25.09
CA GLN A 60 8.33 10.44 23.76
C GLN A 60 8.88 9.53 22.64
N GLU A 61 10.07 8.95 22.84
CA GLU A 61 10.66 7.99 21.92
C GLU A 61 9.89 6.67 21.88
N VAL A 62 9.43 6.16 23.02
CA VAL A 62 8.58 4.96 23.10
C VAL A 62 7.34 5.15 22.23
N TYR A 63 6.62 6.27 22.37
CA TYR A 63 5.44 6.54 21.54
C TYR A 63 5.77 6.61 20.04
N LEU A 64 6.78 7.41 19.67
CA LEU A 64 7.14 7.66 18.27
C LEU A 64 7.60 6.37 17.58
N ILE A 65 8.49 5.62 18.23
CA ILE A 65 9.12 4.43 17.64
C ILE A 65 8.16 3.26 17.63
N THR A 66 7.35 3.07 18.69
CA THR A 66 6.29 2.05 18.69
C THR A 66 5.30 2.28 17.55
N THR A 67 4.86 3.53 17.35
CA THR A 67 3.91 3.85 16.27
C THR A 67 4.55 3.66 14.89
N THR A 68 5.83 4.04 14.73
CA THR A 68 6.58 3.81 13.49
C THR A 68 6.75 2.32 13.19
N TYR A 69 7.06 1.51 14.21
CA TYR A 69 7.12 0.05 14.11
C TYR A 69 5.79 -0.53 13.62
N ILE A 70 4.69 -0.16 14.28
CA ILE A 70 3.35 -0.59 13.89
C ILE A 70 3.10 -0.27 12.42
N MET A 71 3.42 0.94 11.96
CA MET A 71 3.25 1.37 10.58
C MET A 71 4.10 0.56 9.60
N VAL A 72 5.40 0.38 9.88
CA VAL A 72 6.34 -0.32 8.99
C VAL A 72 5.99 -1.81 8.86
N PHE A 73 5.80 -2.51 9.99
CA PHE A 73 5.54 -3.95 9.96
C PHE A 73 4.15 -4.29 9.44
N SER A 74 3.13 -3.47 9.76
CA SER A 74 1.79 -3.65 9.18
C SER A 74 1.82 -3.42 7.66
N LEU A 75 2.57 -2.41 7.18
CA LEU A 75 2.71 -2.16 5.75
C LEU A 75 3.43 -3.31 5.04
N ILE A 76 4.53 -3.82 5.57
CA ILE A 76 5.25 -4.97 4.97
C ILE A 76 4.31 -6.17 4.84
N LEU A 77 3.55 -6.47 5.91
CA LEU A 77 2.64 -7.60 5.91
C LEU A 77 1.49 -7.40 4.93
N SER A 78 0.76 -6.28 5.01
CA SER A 78 -0.35 -5.97 4.13
C SER A 78 0.07 -5.89 2.67
N ASN A 79 1.20 -5.25 2.35
CA ASN A 79 1.65 -5.03 0.98
C ASN A 79 1.90 -6.33 0.20
N SER A 80 2.15 -7.44 0.91
CA SER A 80 2.23 -8.78 0.34
C SER A 80 0.92 -9.19 -0.36
N LEU A 81 -0.24 -8.73 0.10
CA LEU A 81 -1.53 -9.05 -0.52
C LEU A 81 -2.10 -7.89 -1.36
N LEU A 82 -1.71 -6.64 -1.10
CA LEU A 82 -2.32 -5.46 -1.75
C LEU A 82 -2.19 -5.49 -3.29
N MET A 83 -1.03 -5.88 -3.83
CA MET A 83 -0.85 -5.96 -5.30
C MET A 83 -1.73 -7.04 -5.93
N PHE A 84 -1.83 -8.20 -5.27
CA PHE A 84 -2.71 -9.28 -5.68
C PHE A 84 -4.19 -8.83 -5.69
N ILE A 85 -4.62 -8.22 -4.59
CA ILE A 85 -5.99 -7.72 -4.43
C ILE A 85 -6.32 -6.63 -5.44
N SER A 86 -5.41 -5.69 -5.69
CA SER A 86 -5.63 -4.65 -6.69
C SER A 86 -5.87 -5.23 -8.08
N ARG A 87 -5.19 -6.33 -8.42
CA ARG A 87 -5.43 -7.04 -9.69
C ARG A 87 -6.79 -7.75 -9.66
N PHE A 88 -7.10 -8.47 -8.59
CA PHE A 88 -8.39 -9.14 -8.40
C PHE A 88 -9.56 -8.17 -8.55
N ILE A 89 -9.53 -7.01 -7.87
CA ILE A 89 -10.56 -5.98 -7.97
C ILE A 89 -10.69 -5.47 -9.41
N SER A 90 -9.56 -5.28 -10.11
CA SER A 90 -9.57 -4.83 -11.51
C SER A 90 -10.24 -5.84 -12.44
N ASP A 91 -9.98 -7.14 -12.23
CA ASP A 91 -10.61 -8.22 -12.98
C ASP A 91 -12.12 -8.28 -12.67
N CYS A 92 -12.53 -8.21 -11.40
CA CYS A 92 -13.95 -8.16 -11.02
C CYS A 92 -14.70 -6.97 -11.62
N ILE A 93 -14.07 -5.78 -11.68
CA ILE A 93 -14.66 -4.60 -12.32
C ILE A 93 -14.78 -4.80 -13.83
N TYR A 94 -13.79 -5.43 -14.46
CA TYR A 94 -13.79 -5.69 -15.89
C TYR A 94 -14.84 -6.74 -16.29
N GLU A 95 -15.01 -7.79 -15.47
CA GLU A 95 -15.98 -8.88 -15.67
C GLU A 95 -17.39 -8.55 -15.13
N ASP A 96 -17.61 -7.31 -14.66
CA ASP A 96 -18.84 -6.82 -13.99
C ASP A 96 -19.32 -7.66 -12.79
N ASN A 97 -18.41 -8.39 -12.16
CA ASN A 97 -18.67 -9.25 -11.01
C ASN A 97 -18.40 -8.51 -9.69
N LYS A 98 -19.17 -7.45 -9.44
CA LYS A 98 -18.96 -6.56 -8.28
C LYS A 98 -19.31 -7.21 -6.94
N ASP A 99 -20.14 -8.25 -6.94
CA ASP A 99 -20.60 -8.95 -5.74
C ASP A 99 -19.47 -9.68 -5.00
N GLN A 100 -18.37 -10.00 -5.69
CA GLN A 100 -17.20 -10.64 -5.07
C GLN A 100 -16.22 -9.66 -4.42
N ILE A 101 -16.34 -8.36 -4.69
CA ILE A 101 -15.37 -7.36 -4.22
C ILE A 101 -15.43 -7.23 -2.70
N LEU A 102 -16.59 -7.01 -2.10
CA LEU A 102 -16.72 -6.87 -0.65
C LEU A 102 -16.41 -8.16 0.13
N PRO A 103 -16.87 -9.36 -0.30
CA PRO A 103 -16.43 -10.63 0.27
C PRO A 103 -14.91 -10.83 0.24
N SER A 104 -14.25 -10.46 -0.87
CA SER A 104 -12.79 -10.56 -0.97
C SER A 104 -12.06 -9.67 0.04
N PHE A 105 -12.64 -8.53 0.40
CA PHE A 105 -12.11 -7.65 1.43
C PHE A 105 -12.15 -8.33 2.80
N PHE A 106 -13.30 -8.88 3.18
CA PHE A 106 -13.46 -9.60 4.46
C PHE A 106 -12.54 -10.83 4.55
N CYS A 107 -12.43 -11.58 3.45
CA CYS A 107 -11.51 -12.71 3.33
C CYS A 107 -10.05 -12.28 3.51
N THR A 108 -9.64 -11.20 2.84
CA THR A 108 -8.28 -10.64 2.99
C THR A 108 -7.99 -10.25 4.43
N ILE A 109 -8.86 -9.44 5.05
CA ILE A 109 -8.59 -8.98 6.41
C ILE A 109 -8.60 -10.15 7.38
N ALA A 110 -9.43 -11.17 7.20
CA ALA A 110 -9.41 -12.36 8.05
C ALA A 110 -8.02 -13.04 8.03
N TYR A 111 -7.42 -13.22 6.85
CA TYR A 111 -6.07 -13.77 6.74
C TYR A 111 -5.00 -12.86 7.33
N LEU A 112 -5.07 -11.55 7.07
CA LEU A 112 -4.12 -10.59 7.61
C LEU A 112 -4.20 -10.48 9.13
N LEU A 113 -5.40 -10.46 9.71
CA LEU A 113 -5.62 -10.33 11.15
C LEU A 113 -5.17 -11.60 11.90
N VAL A 114 -5.42 -12.79 11.35
CA VAL A 114 -4.94 -14.04 11.96
C VAL A 114 -3.42 -14.11 11.93
N LEU A 115 -2.81 -13.88 10.77
CA LEU A 115 -1.35 -13.98 10.62
C LEU A 115 -0.62 -12.85 11.35
N GLY A 116 -1.13 -11.62 11.21
CA GLY A 116 -0.65 -10.43 11.92
C GLY A 116 -0.81 -10.57 13.42
N GLY A 117 -1.95 -11.07 13.89
CA GLY A 117 -2.23 -11.23 15.30
C GLY A 117 -1.31 -12.23 15.99
N ILE A 118 -1.02 -13.37 15.34
CA ILE A 118 -0.04 -14.33 15.86
C ILE A 118 1.34 -13.68 16.00
N ILE A 119 1.81 -12.98 14.95
CA ILE A 119 3.12 -12.30 14.96
C ILE A 119 3.16 -11.21 16.04
N ALA A 120 2.10 -10.40 16.15
CA ALA A 120 2.01 -9.30 17.10
C ALA A 120 1.98 -9.80 18.55
N VAL A 121 1.20 -10.84 18.86
CA VAL A 121 1.14 -11.43 20.21
C VAL A 121 2.50 -11.99 20.62
N ILE A 122 3.18 -12.71 19.73
CA ILE A 122 4.52 -13.24 20.00
C ILE A 122 5.50 -12.11 20.32
N TYR A 123 5.52 -11.05 19.50
CA TYR A 123 6.41 -9.91 19.71
C TYR A 123 6.08 -9.12 20.99
N LEU A 124 4.81 -8.79 21.22
CA LEU A 124 4.38 -8.05 22.41
C LEU A 124 4.60 -8.83 23.72
N ALA A 125 4.62 -10.16 23.67
CA ALA A 125 4.97 -10.99 24.82
C ALA A 125 6.43 -10.77 25.27
N LEU A 126 7.34 -10.46 24.33
CA LEU A 126 8.76 -10.20 24.60
C LEU A 126 9.01 -8.78 25.16
N LEU A 127 8.08 -7.85 24.97
CA LEU A 127 8.24 -6.46 25.44
C LEU A 127 7.95 -6.35 26.95
N ASP A 128 8.82 -5.64 27.66
CA ASP A 128 8.59 -5.27 29.06
C ASP A 128 7.83 -3.94 29.14
N THR A 129 6.53 -3.99 28.85
CA THR A 129 5.63 -2.82 28.85
C THR A 129 4.34 -3.12 29.62
N PRO A 130 3.67 -2.10 30.19
CA PRO A 130 2.39 -2.29 30.86
C PRO A 130 1.38 -3.02 29.98
N PHE A 131 0.57 -3.91 30.58
CA PHE A 131 -0.42 -4.72 29.85
C PHE A 131 -1.36 -3.88 28.97
N LEU A 132 -1.82 -2.72 29.49
CA LEU A 132 -2.66 -1.80 28.73
C LEU A 132 -1.98 -1.29 27.45
N HIS A 133 -0.68 -0.97 27.49
CA HIS A 133 0.06 -0.55 26.30
C HIS A 133 0.19 -1.70 25.30
N LYS A 134 0.40 -2.94 25.77
CA LYS A 134 0.42 -4.12 24.88
C LYS A 134 -0.91 -4.26 24.13
N VAL A 135 -2.04 -4.15 24.84
CA VAL A 135 -3.38 -4.25 24.22
C VAL A 135 -3.63 -3.11 23.23
N LEU A 136 -3.27 -1.87 23.57
CA LEU A 136 -3.44 -0.72 22.68
C LEU A 136 -2.55 -0.86 21.43
N ASN A 137 -1.30 -1.27 21.58
CA ASN A 137 -0.37 -1.48 20.47
C ASN A 137 -0.82 -2.64 19.57
N PHE A 138 -1.34 -3.72 20.14
CA PHE A 138 -1.95 -4.82 19.40
C PHE A 138 -3.15 -4.32 18.57
N LEU A 139 -4.09 -3.62 19.20
CA LEU A 139 -5.26 -3.09 18.52
C LEU A 139 -4.88 -2.12 17.40
N HIS A 140 -3.92 -1.23 17.65
CA HIS A 140 -3.42 -0.30 16.66
C HIS A 140 -2.78 -1.04 15.46
N PHE A 141 -1.99 -2.09 15.72
CA PHE A 141 -1.41 -2.92 14.66
C PHE A 141 -2.46 -3.59 13.78
N GLU A 142 -3.46 -4.24 14.38
CA GLU A 142 -4.56 -4.89 13.65
C GLU A 142 -5.39 -3.88 12.84
N VAL A 143 -5.69 -2.72 13.44
CA VAL A 143 -6.40 -1.64 12.75
C VAL A 143 -5.61 -1.14 11.55
N MET A 144 -4.28 -1.04 11.65
CA MET A 144 -3.44 -0.66 10.51
C MET A 144 -3.52 -1.67 9.36
N LEU A 145 -3.51 -2.97 9.64
CA LEU A 145 -3.68 -4.01 8.60
C LEU A 145 -4.99 -3.84 7.83
N ILE A 146 -6.08 -3.52 8.55
CA ILE A 146 -7.39 -3.23 7.95
C ILE A 146 -7.31 -1.95 7.13
N LEU A 147 -6.75 -0.87 7.67
CA LEU A 147 -6.68 0.44 7.01
C LEU A 147 -5.88 0.40 5.70
N TRP A 148 -4.73 -0.28 5.66
CA TRP A 148 -3.96 -0.48 4.43
C TRP A 148 -4.80 -1.15 3.35
N THR A 149 -5.56 -2.16 3.74
CA THR A 149 -6.47 -2.90 2.84
C THR A 149 -7.63 -2.01 2.40
N GLN A 150 -8.31 -1.33 3.31
CA GLN A 150 -9.42 -0.42 2.99
C GLN A 150 -8.98 0.67 2.02
N MET A 151 -7.81 1.29 2.22
CA MET A 151 -7.29 2.31 1.31
C MET A 151 -7.07 1.77 -0.11
N ALA A 152 -6.64 0.52 -0.26
CA ALA A 152 -6.52 -0.10 -1.59
C ALA A 152 -7.88 -0.27 -2.27
N TYR A 153 -8.91 -0.70 -1.54
CA TYR A 153 -10.28 -0.81 -2.09
C TYR A 153 -10.91 0.56 -2.37
N LEU A 154 -10.80 1.54 -1.47
CA LEU A 154 -11.31 2.90 -1.68
C LEU A 154 -10.64 3.57 -2.89
N SER A 155 -9.35 3.28 -3.12
CA SER A 155 -8.61 3.77 -4.28
C SER A 155 -9.17 3.25 -5.61
N ALA A 156 -9.77 2.05 -5.63
CA ALA A 156 -10.45 1.50 -6.81
C ALA A 156 -11.79 2.21 -7.10
N ILE A 157 -12.49 2.66 -6.06
CA ILE A 157 -13.76 3.43 -6.15
C ILE A 157 -13.51 4.91 -6.49
N LYS A 158 -12.24 5.36 -6.47
CA LYS A 158 -11.83 6.76 -6.74
C LYS A 158 -12.33 7.78 -5.69
N LYS A 159 -12.63 7.34 -4.46
CA LYS A 159 -13.08 8.21 -3.36
C LYS A 159 -11.91 8.82 -2.57
N TYR A 160 -10.96 9.46 -3.24
CA TYR A 160 -9.72 9.94 -2.58
C TYR A 160 -9.94 11.03 -1.53
N LEU A 161 -10.93 11.92 -1.74
CA LEU A 161 -11.26 12.95 -0.74
C LEU A 161 -11.77 12.32 0.56
N LYS A 162 -12.48 11.20 0.50
CA LYS A 162 -12.95 10.47 1.69
C LYS A 162 -11.78 9.89 2.47
N VAL A 163 -10.77 9.37 1.76
CA VAL A 163 -9.50 8.93 2.37
C VAL A 163 -8.88 10.11 3.13
N LEU A 164 -8.66 11.24 2.46
CA LEU A 164 -8.06 12.43 3.08
C LEU A 164 -8.85 12.94 4.30
N THR A 165 -10.19 13.04 4.20
CA THR A 165 -11.02 13.48 5.34
C THR A 165 -10.98 12.51 6.51
N GLY A 166 -10.88 11.20 6.23
CA GLY A 166 -10.72 10.19 7.28
C GLY A 166 -9.45 10.41 8.09
N PHE A 167 -8.31 10.64 7.41
CA PHE A 167 -7.05 10.97 8.07
C PHE A 167 -7.12 12.28 8.87
N LEU A 168 -7.77 13.30 8.31
CA LEU A 168 -7.93 14.59 9.01
C LEU A 168 -8.74 14.42 10.31
N ILE A 169 -9.88 13.72 10.24
CA ILE A 169 -10.72 13.45 11.42
C ILE A 169 -9.97 12.61 12.45
N ALA A 170 -9.26 11.57 12.00
CA ALA A 170 -8.45 10.71 12.87
C ALA A 170 -7.35 11.50 13.59
N ALA A 171 -6.63 12.37 12.86
CA ALA A 171 -5.58 13.21 13.41
C ALA A 171 -6.12 14.20 14.44
N LEU A 172 -7.23 14.87 14.14
CA LEU A 172 -7.88 15.79 15.08
C LEU A 172 -8.37 15.07 16.33
N LEU A 173 -8.95 13.87 16.19
CA LEU A 173 -9.38 13.06 17.32
C LEU A 173 -8.20 12.56 18.16
N ALA A 174 -7.10 12.15 17.52
CA ALA A 174 -5.90 11.70 18.22
C ALA A 174 -5.25 12.84 19.03
N ILE A 175 -5.10 14.03 18.43
CA ILE A 175 -4.52 15.21 19.09
C ILE A 175 -5.47 15.72 20.19
N GLY A 176 -6.73 15.98 19.85
CA GLY A 176 -7.73 16.49 20.79
C GLY A 176 -8.03 15.51 21.93
N GLY A 177 -8.16 14.23 21.60
CA GLY A 177 -8.34 13.15 22.59
C GLY A 177 -7.14 13.04 23.53
N SER A 178 -5.92 13.16 23.03
CA SER A 178 -4.71 13.16 23.88
C SER A 178 -4.75 14.31 24.89
N ILE A 179 -5.09 15.53 24.43
CA ILE A 179 -5.23 16.71 25.30
C ILE A 179 -6.27 16.45 26.39
N VAL A 180 -7.48 16.00 26.01
CA VAL A 180 -8.57 15.76 26.97
C VAL A 180 -8.19 14.71 28.01
N LEU A 181 -7.62 13.58 27.58
CA LEU A 181 -7.21 12.50 28.50
C LEU A 181 -6.09 12.95 29.45
N MET A 182 -5.13 13.74 28.96
CA MET A 182 -4.07 14.33 29.80
C MET A 182 -4.65 15.31 30.83
N LEU A 183 -5.65 16.13 30.46
CA LEU A 183 -6.33 17.05 31.38
C LEU A 183 -7.13 16.33 32.47
N VAL A 184 -7.69 15.15 32.16
CA VAL A 184 -8.39 14.29 33.12
C VAL A 184 -7.40 13.57 34.07
N GLY A 185 -6.09 13.70 33.85
CA GLY A 185 -5.05 13.16 34.72
C GLY A 185 -4.58 11.76 34.33
N ILE A 186 -4.94 11.26 33.14
CA ILE A 186 -4.37 10.01 32.61
C ILE A 186 -2.90 10.25 32.25
N ASN A 187 -2.05 9.26 32.52
CA ASN A 187 -0.63 9.31 32.15
C ASN A 187 -0.47 9.72 30.66
N PRO A 188 0.39 10.71 30.35
CA PRO A 188 0.51 11.26 28.99
C PRO A 188 0.80 10.22 27.89
N LEU A 189 1.67 9.24 28.17
CA LEU A 189 2.01 8.19 27.21
C LEU A 189 0.79 7.29 26.93
N THR A 190 0.08 6.88 27.98
CA THR A 190 -1.16 6.10 27.85
C THR A 190 -2.24 6.89 27.10
N ALA A 191 -2.39 8.17 27.42
CA ALA A 191 -3.33 9.07 26.74
C ALA A 191 -3.04 9.16 25.24
N ALA A 192 -1.77 9.32 24.85
CA ALA A 192 -1.33 9.37 23.46
C ALA A 192 -1.63 8.07 22.72
N PHE A 193 -1.32 6.90 23.30
CA PHE A 193 -1.64 5.61 22.68
C PHE A 193 -3.14 5.39 22.53
N LEU A 194 -3.92 5.68 23.57
CA LEU A 194 -5.36 5.48 23.56
C LEU A 194 -6.05 6.38 22.54
N ALA A 195 -5.73 7.69 22.54
CA ALA A 195 -6.32 8.63 21.60
C ALA A 195 -5.91 8.37 20.15
N SER A 196 -4.65 8.01 19.90
CA SER A 196 -4.18 7.63 18.56
C SER A 196 -4.92 6.40 18.04
N THR A 197 -5.04 5.37 18.88
CA THR A 197 -5.75 4.12 18.53
C THR A 197 -7.22 4.41 18.26
N ALA A 198 -7.89 5.23 19.09
CA ALA A 198 -9.27 5.64 18.88
C ALA A 198 -9.44 6.43 17.56
N GLY A 199 -8.50 7.32 17.22
CA GLY A 199 -8.45 8.03 15.95
C GLY A 199 -8.44 7.08 14.75
N PHE A 200 -7.56 6.08 14.77
CA PHE A 200 -7.46 5.10 13.69
C PHE A 200 -8.65 4.13 13.63
N VAL A 201 -9.22 3.74 14.77
CA VAL A 201 -10.47 2.94 14.81
C VAL A 201 -11.63 3.71 14.20
N LEU A 202 -11.77 5.01 14.51
CA LEU A 202 -12.79 5.85 13.89
C LEU A 202 -12.59 5.93 12.37
N MET A 203 -11.34 6.14 11.92
CA MET A 203 -11.01 6.13 10.49
C MET A 203 -11.42 4.82 9.80
N MET A 204 -11.12 3.69 10.45
CA MET A 204 -11.49 2.36 9.95
C MET A 204 -13.00 2.21 9.81
N ILE A 205 -13.79 2.70 10.77
CA ILE A 205 -15.26 2.69 10.71
C ILE A 205 -15.76 3.55 9.54
N LEU A 206 -15.24 4.77 9.38
CA LEU A 206 -15.62 5.68 8.29
C LEU A 206 -15.33 5.06 6.91
N TYR A 207 -14.18 4.42 6.75
CA TYR A 207 -13.85 3.73 5.50
C TYR A 207 -14.71 2.50 5.26
N MET A 208 -15.04 1.75 6.32
CA MET A 208 -15.93 0.60 6.20
C MET A 208 -17.32 1.01 5.73
N GLN A 209 -17.87 2.09 6.28
CA GLN A 209 -19.15 2.64 5.87
C GLN A 209 -19.17 2.98 4.37
N GLU A 210 -18.10 3.60 3.86
CA GLU A 210 -17.97 3.93 2.44
C GLU A 210 -17.87 2.70 1.54
N LEU A 211 -17.24 1.62 2.01
CA LEU A 211 -17.14 0.35 1.27
C LEU A 211 -18.48 -0.37 1.18
N ILE A 212 -19.16 -0.54 2.31
CA ILE A 212 -20.45 -1.25 2.38
C ILE A 212 -21.55 -0.47 1.64
N THR A 213 -21.48 0.85 1.62
CA THR A 213 -22.43 1.68 0.86
C THR A 213 -22.22 1.57 -0.65
N PHE A 214 -20.99 1.30 -1.11
CA PHE A 214 -20.66 1.29 -2.53
C PHE A 214 -20.72 -0.10 -3.16
N TYR A 215 -20.18 -1.12 -2.48
CA TYR A 215 -20.13 -2.47 -3.02
C TYR A 215 -21.27 -3.33 -2.48
N PRO A 216 -21.97 -4.09 -3.35
CA PRO A 216 -23.00 -5.02 -2.92
C PRO A 216 -22.41 -6.12 -2.03
N MET A 217 -23.22 -6.57 -1.07
CA MET A 217 -22.88 -7.68 -0.18
C MET A 217 -23.18 -9.00 -0.90
N GLY A 218 -22.16 -9.60 -1.53
CA GLY A 218 -22.25 -10.95 -2.07
C GLY A 218 -22.08 -12.05 -1.01
N PRO A 219 -22.17 -13.34 -1.40
CA PRO A 219 -21.96 -14.46 -0.51
C PRO A 219 -20.53 -14.46 0.03
N LEU A 220 -20.38 -14.57 1.35
CA LEU A 220 -19.09 -14.60 2.01
C LEU A 220 -18.53 -16.02 2.02
N SER A 221 -17.36 -16.21 1.44
CA SER A 221 -16.57 -17.44 1.56
C SER A 221 -15.09 -17.08 1.73
N LEU A 222 -14.42 -17.74 2.67
CA LEU A 222 -12.99 -17.54 2.91
C LEU A 222 -12.13 -18.10 1.76
N VAL A 223 -12.69 -18.99 0.94
CA VAL A 223 -11.97 -19.68 -0.13
C VAL A 223 -12.11 -18.99 -1.48
N THR A 224 -12.91 -17.91 -1.58
CA THR A 224 -13.14 -17.15 -2.82
C THR A 224 -11.84 -16.70 -3.51
N LEU A 225 -10.80 -16.36 -2.73
CA LEU A 225 -9.54 -15.87 -3.27
C LEU A 225 -8.58 -16.98 -3.73
N PHE A 226 -8.80 -18.24 -3.36
CA PHE A 226 -7.82 -19.32 -3.54
C PHE A 226 -7.49 -19.64 -5.01
N PRO A 227 -8.47 -19.76 -5.93
CA PRO A 227 -8.16 -19.96 -7.34
C PRO A 227 -7.33 -18.81 -7.95
N TYR A 228 -7.57 -17.58 -7.48
CA TYR A 228 -6.84 -16.40 -7.93
C TYR A 228 -5.44 -16.31 -7.33
N LEU A 229 -5.24 -16.76 -6.09
CA LEU A 229 -3.92 -16.86 -5.48
C LEU A 229 -3.01 -17.71 -6.35
N ASP A 230 -3.51 -18.85 -6.86
CA ASP A 230 -2.73 -19.71 -7.74
C ASP A 230 -2.31 -19.02 -9.05
N LYS A 231 -3.21 -18.25 -9.64
CA LYS A 231 -2.99 -17.50 -10.88
C LYS A 231 -2.02 -16.32 -10.71
N TYR A 232 -2.02 -15.68 -9.54
CA TYR A 232 -1.38 -14.38 -9.31
C TYR A 232 -0.30 -14.38 -8.21
N LYS A 233 0.27 -15.54 -7.84
CA LYS A 233 1.34 -15.68 -6.82
C LYS A 233 2.51 -14.70 -6.99
N SER A 234 2.89 -14.42 -8.23
CA SER A 234 3.97 -13.47 -8.53
C SER A 234 3.71 -12.07 -7.98
N LEU A 235 2.45 -11.61 -7.95
CA LEU A 235 2.09 -10.31 -7.39
C LEU A 235 2.26 -10.27 -5.87
N ILE A 236 2.09 -11.40 -5.19
CA ILE A 236 2.32 -11.50 -3.74
C ILE A 236 3.80 -11.26 -3.44
N LEU A 237 4.67 -11.93 -4.20
CA LEU A 237 6.12 -11.74 -4.13
C LEU A 237 6.52 -10.31 -4.48
N THR A 238 5.95 -9.74 -5.55
CA THR A 238 6.22 -8.35 -5.93
C THR A 238 5.86 -7.40 -4.78
N GLY A 239 4.71 -7.57 -4.15
CA GLY A 239 4.26 -6.76 -3.01
C GLY A 239 5.22 -6.87 -1.82
N PHE A 240 5.51 -8.10 -1.38
CA PHE A 240 6.43 -8.36 -0.27
C PHE A 240 7.83 -7.77 -0.55
N PHE A 241 8.43 -8.08 -1.70
CA PHE A 241 9.76 -7.57 -2.04
C PHE A 241 9.80 -6.07 -2.26
N SER A 242 8.71 -5.44 -2.72
CA SER A 242 8.67 -3.98 -2.85
C SER A 242 8.73 -3.28 -1.48
N ALA A 243 8.04 -3.84 -0.48
CA ALA A 243 8.11 -3.31 0.89
C ALA A 243 9.45 -3.64 1.56
N LEU A 244 9.96 -4.87 1.37
CA LEU A 244 11.25 -5.29 1.90
C LEU A 244 12.41 -4.52 1.27
N GLY A 245 12.33 -4.15 -0.02
CA GLY A 245 13.36 -3.32 -0.65
C GLY A 245 13.41 -1.91 -0.12
N LEU A 246 12.26 -1.36 0.30
CA LEU A 246 12.15 -0.03 0.90
C LEU A 246 12.72 0.02 2.33
N PHE A 247 12.47 -1.00 3.16
CA PHE A 247 12.87 -0.98 4.58
C PHE A 247 14.03 -1.92 4.94
N GLY A 248 14.38 -2.86 4.07
CA GLY A 248 15.34 -3.92 4.35
C GLY A 248 16.72 -3.39 4.73
N HIS A 249 17.14 -2.28 4.14
CA HIS A 249 18.40 -1.63 4.53
C HIS A 249 18.36 -1.08 5.96
N ASN A 250 17.23 -0.56 6.46
CA ASN A 250 17.10 -0.11 7.86
C ASN A 250 17.35 -1.27 8.82
N PHE A 251 16.74 -2.43 8.55
CA PHE A 251 16.90 -3.63 9.38
C PHE A 251 18.35 -4.09 9.47
N VAL A 252 19.13 -3.93 8.39
CA VAL A 252 20.58 -4.19 8.42
C VAL A 252 21.29 -3.26 9.41
N TYR A 253 20.98 -1.96 9.38
CA TYR A 253 21.60 -1.01 10.30
C TYR A 253 21.08 -1.10 11.74
N TRP A 254 19.89 -1.67 11.97
CA TRP A 254 19.43 -2.02 13.32
C TRP A 254 20.28 -3.12 13.97
N CYS A 255 20.94 -3.95 13.16
CA CYS A 255 21.93 -4.93 13.61
C CYS A 255 23.35 -4.35 13.78
N SER A 256 23.56 -3.06 13.53
CA SER A 256 24.89 -2.45 13.64
C SER A 256 25.32 -2.17 15.09
N GLU A 257 26.55 -1.70 15.27
CA GLU A 257 27.08 -1.23 16.55
C GLU A 257 26.40 0.07 17.03
N TYR A 258 25.83 0.85 16.11
CA TYR A 258 25.14 2.11 16.38
C TYR A 258 23.64 1.93 16.65
N ARG A 259 23.24 0.73 17.09
CA ARG A 259 21.85 0.43 17.43
C ARG A 259 21.47 1.04 18.77
N THR A 260 20.30 1.66 18.83
CA THR A 260 19.72 2.25 20.02
C THR A 260 18.56 1.38 20.49
N HIS A 261 18.56 1.02 21.76
CA HIS A 261 17.45 0.32 22.41
C HIS A 261 16.53 1.33 23.08
N VAL A 262 15.29 1.41 22.63
CA VAL A 262 14.26 2.23 23.29
C VAL A 262 13.71 1.47 24.50
N ILE A 263 13.50 0.17 24.29
CA ILE A 263 13.11 -0.86 25.27
C ILE A 263 13.95 -2.10 24.88
N PRO A 264 14.32 -3.03 25.79
CA PRO A 264 15.29 -4.10 25.52
C PRO A 264 15.11 -4.96 24.24
N HIS A 265 13.91 -4.98 23.63
CA HIS A 265 13.61 -5.71 22.39
C HIS A 265 13.12 -4.82 21.23
N MET A 266 13.21 -3.49 21.39
CA MET A 266 12.82 -2.51 20.37
C MET A 266 14.04 -1.66 19.99
N ILE A 267 14.54 -1.92 18.79
CA ILE A 267 15.87 -1.50 18.33
C ILE A 267 15.76 -0.68 17.05
N TYR A 268 16.41 0.47 17.00
CA TYR A 268 16.48 1.27 15.77
C TYR A 268 17.86 1.92 15.67
N CYS A 269 18.23 2.43 14.52
CA CYS A 269 19.50 3.14 14.36
C CYS A 269 19.20 4.63 14.25
N MET A 270 19.24 5.36 15.38
CA MET A 270 18.79 6.75 15.45
C MET A 270 19.37 7.64 14.35
N LYS A 271 20.70 7.58 14.15
CA LYS A 271 21.38 8.39 13.14
C LYS A 271 20.95 8.04 11.72
N TYR A 272 20.77 6.75 11.45
CA TYR A 272 20.35 6.29 10.14
C TYR A 272 18.87 6.56 9.86
N ASP A 273 17.99 6.17 10.77
CA ASP A 273 16.54 6.20 10.58
C ASP A 273 15.99 7.64 10.54
N VAL A 274 16.57 8.55 11.31
CA VAL A 274 16.21 9.99 11.24
C VAL A 274 16.62 10.58 9.90
N ALA A 275 17.85 10.34 9.43
CA ALA A 275 18.30 10.79 8.12
C ALA A 275 17.47 10.16 6.98
N CYS A 276 17.16 8.87 7.11
CA CYS A 276 16.32 8.10 6.21
C CYS A 276 14.90 8.66 6.11
N PHE A 277 14.29 9.05 7.23
CA PHE A 277 12.98 9.68 7.25
C PHE A 277 12.98 10.98 6.43
N TRP A 278 13.91 11.89 6.70
CA TRP A 278 13.99 13.17 5.97
C TRP A 278 14.29 12.98 4.48
N ALA A 279 15.19 12.05 4.13
CA ALA A 279 15.48 11.72 2.75
C ALA A 279 14.28 11.08 2.04
N SER A 280 13.47 10.28 2.73
CA SER A 280 12.27 9.69 2.12
C SER A 280 11.21 10.74 1.74
N LEU A 281 11.18 11.90 2.40
CA LEU A 281 10.22 12.97 2.07
C LEU A 281 10.57 13.70 0.77
N THR A 282 11.84 13.65 0.34
CA THR A 282 12.28 14.36 -0.87
C THR A 282 11.70 13.75 -2.14
N ILE A 283 11.16 12.52 -2.09
CA ILE A 283 10.58 11.83 -3.25
C ILE A 283 9.12 12.18 -3.54
N ILE A 284 8.44 12.92 -2.65
CA ILE A 284 7.05 13.33 -2.81
C ILE A 284 6.80 13.98 -4.19
N PRO A 285 7.64 14.93 -4.67
CA PRO A 285 7.48 15.52 -6.00
C PRO A 285 7.54 14.48 -7.12
N PHE A 286 8.48 13.53 -7.09
CA PHE A 286 8.55 12.45 -8.08
C PHE A 286 7.26 11.64 -8.12
N LEU A 287 6.71 11.24 -6.97
CA LEU A 287 5.49 10.42 -6.92
C LEU A 287 4.31 11.15 -7.60
N VAL A 288 4.16 12.44 -7.31
CA VAL A 288 3.11 13.29 -7.90
C VAL A 288 3.31 13.46 -9.40
N ILE A 289 4.53 13.81 -9.84
CA ILE A 289 4.84 14.04 -11.25
C ILE A 289 4.71 12.74 -12.04
N PHE A 290 5.16 11.61 -11.49
CA PHE A 290 5.06 10.30 -12.12
C PHE A 290 3.60 9.89 -12.35
N VAL A 291 2.72 10.07 -11.35
CA VAL A 291 1.28 9.78 -11.51
C VAL A 291 0.69 10.62 -12.65
N VAL A 292 1.01 11.91 -12.72
CA VAL A 292 0.53 12.80 -13.79
C VAL A 292 1.07 12.37 -15.15
N ALA A 293 2.37 12.09 -15.26
CA ALA A 293 3.01 11.65 -16.50
C ALA A 293 2.42 10.34 -17.01
N LEU A 294 2.19 9.38 -16.11
CA LEU A 294 1.60 8.09 -16.42
C LEU A 294 0.16 8.22 -16.95
N GLU A 295 -0.68 9.00 -16.26
CA GLU A 295 -2.11 9.14 -16.58
C GLU A 295 -2.38 10.05 -17.79
N VAL A 296 -1.59 11.12 -17.97
CA VAL A 296 -1.88 12.15 -18.98
C VAL A 296 -1.20 11.85 -20.31
N ASN A 297 0.03 11.32 -20.29
CA ASN A 297 0.85 11.16 -21.49
C ASN A 297 0.98 9.68 -21.87
N PHE A 298 1.49 8.85 -20.96
CA PHE A 298 1.73 7.43 -21.24
C PHE A 298 0.42 6.67 -21.52
N TYR A 299 -0.61 6.84 -20.69
CA TYR A 299 -1.91 6.17 -20.87
C TYR A 299 -2.52 6.42 -22.25
N LYS A 300 -2.36 7.63 -22.80
CA LYS A 300 -2.86 7.96 -24.15
C LYS A 300 -2.13 7.14 -25.21
N ALA A 301 -0.80 7.14 -25.20
CA ALA A 301 0.00 6.39 -26.16
C ALA A 301 -0.26 4.88 -26.04
N TYR A 302 -0.41 4.38 -24.80
CA TYR A 302 -0.75 2.99 -24.54
C TYR A 302 -2.10 2.64 -25.15
N ARG A 303 -3.13 3.46 -24.90
CA ARG A 303 -4.47 3.22 -25.44
C ARG A 303 -4.47 3.27 -26.97
N THR A 304 -3.80 4.25 -27.56
CA THR A 304 -3.69 4.35 -29.03
C THR A 304 -3.06 3.09 -29.63
N TYR A 305 -2.00 2.55 -29.03
CA TYR A 305 -1.39 1.30 -29.49
C TYR A 305 -2.39 0.11 -29.46
N PHE A 306 -3.10 -0.10 -28.35
CA PHE A 306 -4.07 -1.19 -28.24
C PHE A 306 -5.33 -0.98 -29.09
N ASP A 307 -5.79 0.26 -29.24
CA ASP A 307 -6.90 0.61 -30.13
C ASP A 307 -6.51 0.29 -31.59
N THR A 308 -5.28 0.60 -32.02
CA THR A 308 -4.78 0.24 -33.36
C THR A 308 -4.76 -1.28 -33.58
N ILE A 309 -4.43 -2.07 -32.55
CA ILE A 309 -4.49 -3.54 -32.63
C ILE A 309 -5.94 -4.04 -32.75
N LEU A 310 -6.84 -3.52 -31.92
CA LEU A 310 -8.23 -3.99 -31.83
C LEU A 310 -9.10 -3.57 -33.01
N TYR A 311 -8.84 -2.39 -33.58
CA TYR A 311 -9.68 -1.79 -34.63
C TYR A 311 -9.08 -1.87 -36.04
N GLY A 312 -8.23 -2.87 -36.30
CA GLY A 312 -7.82 -3.28 -37.66
C GLY A 312 -6.65 -2.49 -38.26
N GLY A 313 -5.74 -1.97 -37.45
CA GLY A 313 -4.53 -1.32 -37.93
C GLY A 313 -3.59 -2.27 -38.69
N THR A 314 -2.87 -1.73 -39.68
CA THR A 314 -1.87 -2.51 -40.41
C THR A 314 -0.65 -2.81 -39.54
N LEU A 315 0.18 -3.80 -39.91
CA LEU A 315 1.42 -4.09 -39.18
C LEU A 315 2.35 -2.86 -39.10
N THR A 316 2.35 -2.02 -40.13
CA THR A 316 3.09 -0.75 -40.14
C THR A 316 2.53 0.26 -39.13
N ASP A 317 1.22 0.34 -38.99
CA ASP A 317 0.57 1.22 -38.00
C ASP A 317 0.89 0.74 -36.58
N ILE A 318 0.76 -0.58 -36.32
CA ILE A 318 1.06 -1.18 -35.02
C ILE A 318 2.52 -0.91 -34.62
N ARG A 319 3.47 -1.11 -35.54
CA ARG A 319 4.89 -0.83 -35.29
C ARG A 319 5.16 0.65 -35.03
N THR A 320 4.49 1.54 -35.75
CA THR A 320 4.62 2.98 -35.56
C THR A 320 4.09 3.40 -34.18
N GLU A 321 2.93 2.90 -33.79
CA GLU A 321 2.36 3.17 -32.47
C GLU A 321 3.16 2.54 -31.33
N ASN A 322 3.77 1.36 -31.54
CA ASN A 322 4.70 0.77 -30.58
C ASN A 322 5.94 1.66 -30.38
N GLN A 323 6.52 2.19 -31.48
CA GLN A 323 7.63 3.14 -31.40
C GLN A 323 7.24 4.43 -30.67
N ASN A 324 6.04 4.96 -30.94
CA ASN A 324 5.50 6.13 -30.24
C ASN A 324 5.28 5.87 -28.75
N LEU A 325 4.72 4.71 -28.40
CA LEU A 325 4.53 4.26 -27.02
C LEU A 325 5.87 4.15 -26.29
N ARG A 326 6.84 3.46 -26.88
CA ARG A 326 8.19 3.31 -26.31
C ARG A 326 8.88 4.66 -26.11
N ARG A 327 8.86 5.52 -27.14
CA ARG A 327 9.44 6.87 -27.06
C ARG A 327 8.78 7.70 -25.97
N THR A 328 7.46 7.64 -25.87
CA THR A 328 6.71 8.34 -24.82
C THR A 328 7.07 7.80 -23.45
N ALA A 329 7.04 6.49 -23.24
CA ALA A 329 7.38 5.87 -21.95
C ALA A 329 8.76 6.30 -21.42
N PHE A 330 9.80 6.19 -22.26
CA PHE A 330 11.16 6.57 -21.86
C PHE A 330 11.35 8.08 -21.72
N ARG A 331 10.69 8.89 -22.56
CA ARG A 331 10.73 10.36 -22.41
C ARG A 331 10.09 10.79 -21.10
N GLU A 332 8.92 10.25 -20.76
CA GLU A 332 8.24 10.59 -19.50
C GLU A 332 9.07 10.12 -18.29
N LEU A 333 9.63 8.90 -18.31
CA LEU A 333 10.53 8.42 -17.25
C LEU A 333 11.76 9.31 -17.09
N ALA A 334 12.43 9.66 -18.19
CA ALA A 334 13.59 10.53 -18.16
C ALA A 334 13.23 11.91 -17.61
N HIS A 335 12.14 12.50 -18.07
CA HIS A 335 11.69 13.81 -17.62
C HIS A 335 11.37 13.85 -16.11
N VAL A 336 10.64 12.85 -15.60
CA VAL A 336 10.33 12.79 -14.16
C VAL A 336 11.61 12.57 -13.34
N PHE A 337 12.53 11.73 -13.82
CA PHE A 337 13.80 11.47 -13.14
C PHE A 337 14.72 12.70 -13.14
N GLU A 338 14.83 13.43 -14.25
CA GLU A 338 15.60 14.68 -14.36
C GLU A 338 15.11 15.74 -13.37
N LEU A 339 13.79 15.93 -13.28
CA LEU A 339 13.19 16.86 -12.32
C LEU A 339 13.48 16.45 -10.87
N GLN A 340 13.35 15.16 -10.55
CA GLN A 340 13.66 14.67 -9.21
C GLN A 340 15.14 14.79 -8.88
N PHE A 341 16.03 14.53 -9.83
CA PHE A 341 17.47 14.71 -9.62
C PHE A 341 17.81 16.18 -9.29
N PHE A 342 17.15 17.13 -9.95
CA PHE A 342 17.27 18.55 -9.61
C PHE A 342 16.72 18.86 -8.21
N VAL A 343 15.57 18.29 -7.84
CA VAL A 343 15.02 18.41 -6.48
C VAL A 343 15.99 17.86 -5.43
N GLU A 344 16.60 16.70 -5.66
CA GLU A 344 17.59 16.14 -4.74
C GLU A 344 18.81 17.03 -4.57
N LEU A 345 19.32 17.63 -5.65
CA LEU A 345 20.44 18.57 -5.57
C LEU A 345 20.08 19.78 -4.67
N LEU A 346 18.85 20.29 -4.81
CA LEU A 346 18.34 21.35 -3.94
C LEU A 346 18.18 20.87 -2.49
N CYS A 347 17.65 19.67 -2.25
CA CYS A 347 17.50 19.12 -0.91
C CYS A 347 18.86 18.89 -0.24
N ILE A 348 19.82 18.29 -0.94
CA ILE A 348 21.18 18.08 -0.43
C ILE A 348 21.85 19.41 -0.06
N THR A 349 21.66 20.44 -0.88
CA THR A 349 22.31 21.75 -0.67
C THR A 349 21.58 22.60 0.37
N PHE A 350 20.28 22.81 0.24
CA PHE A 350 19.52 23.73 1.10
C PHE A 350 18.97 23.03 2.34
N LEU A 351 18.25 21.92 2.16
CA LEU A 351 17.64 21.19 3.27
C LEU A 351 18.73 20.54 4.14
N GLY A 352 19.79 20.00 3.54
CA GLY A 352 20.95 19.48 4.27
C GLY A 352 21.60 20.53 5.18
N ASN A 353 21.86 21.74 4.65
CA ASN A 353 22.42 22.84 5.45
C ASN A 353 21.45 23.31 6.56
N PHE A 354 20.15 23.37 6.28
CA PHE A 354 19.14 23.72 7.28
C PHE A 354 19.08 22.68 8.43
N LEU A 355 19.10 21.39 8.09
CA LEU A 355 19.06 20.31 9.05
C LEU A 355 20.34 20.23 9.88
N GLN A 356 21.51 20.48 9.28
CA GLN A 356 22.78 20.55 10.01
C GLN A 356 22.77 21.62 11.12
N ASN A 357 22.15 22.78 10.86
CA ASN A 357 22.08 23.85 11.85
C ASN A 357 21.04 23.59 12.96
N SER A 358 20.09 22.67 12.74
CA SER A 358 18.91 22.52 13.60
C SER A 358 18.90 21.20 14.39
N ALA A 359 19.29 20.08 13.76
CA ALA A 359 19.03 18.74 14.29
C ALA A 359 20.05 17.66 13.92
N PHE A 360 20.84 17.82 12.85
CA PHE A 360 21.74 16.77 12.34
C PHE A 360 23.17 16.97 12.81
N ASP A 361 23.81 15.86 13.19
CA ASP A 361 25.27 15.80 13.25
C ASP A 361 25.89 15.54 11.87
N LEU A 362 27.22 15.56 11.78
CA LEU A 362 27.95 15.38 10.51
C LEU A 362 27.72 13.99 9.89
N GLU A 363 27.53 12.96 10.72
CA GLU A 363 27.26 11.59 10.28
C GLU A 363 25.86 11.49 9.67
N MET A 364 24.83 11.97 10.36
CA MET A 364 23.45 12.05 9.86
C MET A 364 23.37 12.83 8.55
N LEU A 365 24.11 13.93 8.43
CA LEU A 365 24.17 14.72 7.20
C LEU A 365 24.76 13.92 6.04
N SER A 366 25.82 13.16 6.28
CA SER A 366 26.45 12.32 5.26
C SER A 366 25.51 11.21 4.81
N ILE A 367 24.86 10.52 5.75
CA ILE A 367 23.84 9.50 5.48
C ILE A 367 22.68 10.10 4.67
N PHE A 368 22.16 11.27 5.08
CA PHE A 368 21.08 11.96 4.39
C PHE A 368 21.41 12.24 2.91
N ARG A 369 22.63 12.69 2.62
CA ARG A 369 23.07 12.96 1.25
C ARG A 369 23.08 11.71 0.38
N TYR A 370 23.59 10.59 0.91
CA TYR A 370 23.56 9.31 0.18
C TYR A 370 22.14 8.81 -0.02
N LEU A 371 21.29 8.93 1.01
CA LEU A 371 19.90 8.48 0.95
C LEU A 371 19.04 9.32 0.01
N CYS A 372 19.23 10.63 -0.08
CA CYS A 372 18.56 11.48 -1.09
C CYS A 372 18.76 10.92 -2.51
N VAL A 373 20.00 10.64 -2.89
CA VAL A 373 20.31 10.07 -4.20
C VAL A 373 19.79 8.63 -4.33
N GLY A 374 19.93 7.82 -3.27
CA GLY A 374 19.42 6.45 -3.27
C GLY A 374 17.90 6.38 -3.43
N TYR A 375 17.17 7.26 -2.75
CA TYR A 375 15.72 7.37 -2.84
C TYR A 375 15.25 7.83 -4.22
N CYS A 376 16.01 8.70 -4.89
CA CYS A 376 15.79 9.07 -6.28
C CYS A 376 15.86 7.84 -7.23
N PHE A 377 16.85 6.97 -7.06
CA PHE A 377 16.91 5.71 -7.82
C PHE A 377 15.83 4.71 -7.41
N TYR A 378 15.48 4.63 -6.12
CA TYR A 378 14.41 3.78 -5.63
C TYR A 378 13.07 4.12 -6.31
N VAL A 379 12.70 5.40 -6.39
CA VAL A 379 11.44 5.77 -7.04
C VAL A 379 11.45 5.50 -8.53
N LEU A 380 12.61 5.59 -9.20
CA LEU A 380 12.76 5.13 -10.59
C LEU A 380 12.52 3.62 -10.70
N VAL A 381 13.11 2.80 -9.82
CA VAL A 381 12.87 1.34 -9.79
C VAL A 381 11.38 1.05 -9.54
N LYS A 382 10.75 1.74 -8.58
CA LYS A 382 9.31 1.64 -8.29
C LYS A 382 8.45 1.99 -9.51
N SER A 383 8.81 3.02 -10.26
CA SER A 383 8.15 3.39 -11.52
C SER A 383 8.29 2.33 -12.59
N LEU A 384 9.47 1.70 -12.73
CA LEU A 384 9.70 0.60 -13.67
C LEU A 384 8.86 -0.63 -13.32
N VAL A 385 8.80 -1.02 -12.04
CA VAL A 385 7.91 -2.09 -11.56
C VAL A 385 6.46 -1.77 -11.91
N THR A 386 6.03 -0.52 -11.66
CA THR A 386 4.66 -0.08 -11.97
C THR A 386 4.35 -0.14 -13.47
N MET A 387 5.29 0.28 -14.33
CA MET A 387 5.12 0.16 -15.78
C MET A 387 5.06 -1.30 -16.24
N LEU A 388 5.90 -2.19 -15.70
CA LEU A 388 5.83 -3.62 -16.01
C LEU A 388 4.47 -4.22 -15.64
N LEU A 389 3.93 -3.87 -14.47
CA LEU A 389 2.59 -4.27 -14.06
C LEU A 389 1.50 -3.70 -14.97
N TYR A 390 1.70 -2.50 -15.51
CA TYR A 390 0.79 -1.89 -16.47
C TYR A 390 0.71 -2.68 -17.79
N PHE A 391 1.83 -3.30 -18.21
CA PHE A 391 1.88 -4.24 -19.34
C PHE A 391 1.58 -5.69 -18.96
N ASP A 392 1.09 -5.93 -17.74
CA ASP A 392 0.82 -7.25 -17.16
C ASP A 392 2.05 -8.20 -17.11
N ASP A 393 3.28 -7.66 -17.14
CA ASP A 393 4.51 -8.45 -16.94
C ASP A 393 4.80 -8.68 -15.45
N ARG A 394 3.98 -9.54 -14.85
CA ARG A 394 4.05 -9.85 -13.41
C ARG A 394 5.35 -10.53 -13.01
N LYS A 395 5.92 -11.36 -13.89
CA LYS A 395 7.19 -12.04 -13.65
C LYS A 395 8.35 -11.03 -13.66
N GLY A 396 8.38 -10.14 -14.65
CA GLY A 396 9.37 -9.05 -14.68
C GLY A 396 9.30 -8.15 -13.47
N ALA A 397 8.08 -7.77 -13.06
CA ALA A 397 7.86 -6.98 -11.85
C ALA A 397 8.40 -7.69 -10.59
N ALA A 398 8.10 -8.98 -10.41
CA ALA A 398 8.58 -9.75 -9.26
C ALA A 398 10.11 -9.88 -9.24
N VAL A 399 10.73 -10.14 -10.40
CA VAL A 399 12.20 -10.23 -10.52
C VAL A 399 12.86 -8.89 -10.20
N LEU A 400 12.31 -7.78 -10.69
CA LEU A 400 12.87 -6.45 -10.45
C LEU A 400 12.73 -6.05 -8.96
N SER A 401 11.56 -6.24 -8.36
CA SER A 401 11.35 -5.98 -6.92
C SER A 401 12.23 -6.86 -6.05
N GLY A 402 12.32 -8.17 -6.35
CA GLY A 402 13.19 -9.10 -5.63
C GLY A 402 14.67 -8.77 -5.76
N SER A 403 15.11 -8.37 -6.96
CA SER A 403 16.49 -7.92 -7.21
C SER A 403 16.80 -6.65 -6.41
N PHE A 404 15.87 -5.68 -6.37
CA PHE A 404 16.05 -4.47 -5.57
C PHE A 404 16.14 -4.79 -4.07
N ALA A 405 15.24 -5.63 -3.55
CA ALA A 405 15.26 -6.02 -2.14
C ALA A 405 16.56 -6.75 -1.76
N GLY A 406 16.98 -7.72 -2.58
CA GLY A 406 18.21 -8.45 -2.38
C GLY A 406 19.44 -7.55 -2.43
N LEU A 407 19.54 -6.68 -3.44
CA LEU A 407 20.66 -5.72 -3.57
C LEU A 407 20.68 -4.70 -2.43
N SER A 408 19.51 -4.17 -2.03
CA SER A 408 19.39 -3.18 -0.95
C SER A 408 19.93 -3.73 0.38
N ILE A 409 19.56 -4.97 0.71
CA ILE A 409 20.06 -5.67 1.90
C ILE A 409 21.54 -6.03 1.74
N LEU A 410 21.91 -6.68 0.63
CA LEU A 410 23.28 -7.16 0.40
C LEU A 410 24.30 -6.02 0.42
N CYS A 411 24.06 -4.95 -0.36
CA CYS A 411 24.95 -3.80 -0.41
C CYS A 411 25.03 -3.08 0.95
N SER A 412 23.93 -3.03 1.72
CA SER A 412 23.96 -2.45 3.07
C SER A 412 24.79 -3.30 4.04
N ILE A 413 24.72 -4.64 3.94
CA ILE A 413 25.56 -5.55 4.75
C ILE A 413 27.04 -5.36 4.40
N LEU A 414 27.36 -5.24 3.11
CA LEU A 414 28.74 -5.01 2.65
C LEU A 414 29.32 -3.66 3.13
N VAL A 415 28.48 -2.66 3.32
CA VAL A 415 28.86 -1.32 3.81
C VAL A 415 28.95 -1.24 5.33
N LEU A 416 28.26 -2.13 6.06
CA LEU A 416 28.24 -2.16 7.52
C LEU A 416 29.64 -2.08 8.18
N PRO A 417 30.70 -2.79 7.73
CA PRO A 417 32.04 -2.67 8.32
C PRO A 417 32.79 -1.38 7.97
N ALA A 418 32.34 -0.61 6.97
CA ALA A 418 33.00 0.64 6.57
C ALA A 418 32.78 1.81 7.56
N GLY A 419 31.92 1.61 8.55
CA GLY A 419 31.58 2.61 9.56
C GLY A 419 30.40 3.51 9.15
N ILE A 420 29.89 4.25 10.13
CA ILE A 420 28.61 4.96 10.03
C ILE A 420 28.58 6.05 8.95
N GLU A 421 29.72 6.67 8.65
CA GLU A 421 29.82 7.73 7.63
C GLU A 421 29.42 7.22 6.24
N TRP A 422 29.60 5.93 5.97
CA TRP A 422 29.28 5.30 4.68
C TRP A 422 27.86 4.74 4.64
N TYR A 423 27.13 4.77 5.75
CA TYR A 423 25.78 4.21 5.80
C TYR A 423 24.89 4.96 4.81
N GLY A 424 24.09 4.20 4.05
CA GLY A 424 23.23 4.72 2.98
C GLY A 424 23.83 4.60 1.58
N THR A 425 25.16 4.50 1.45
CA THR A 425 25.79 4.22 0.14
C THR A 425 25.39 2.87 -0.43
N GLY A 426 25.17 1.86 0.43
CA GLY A 426 24.67 0.55 0.02
C GLY A 426 23.31 0.63 -0.67
N PHE A 427 22.37 1.41 -0.11
CA PHE A 427 21.06 1.64 -0.71
C PHE A 427 21.16 2.39 -2.04
N LEU A 428 22.04 3.41 -2.12
CA LEU A 428 22.30 4.16 -3.35
C LEU A 428 22.81 3.24 -4.47
N VAL A 429 23.85 2.45 -4.20
CA VAL A 429 24.44 1.53 -5.19
C VAL A 429 23.43 0.48 -5.63
N ALA A 430 22.66 -0.09 -4.69
CA ALA A 430 21.60 -1.03 -4.99
C ALA A 430 20.53 -0.42 -5.91
N GLY A 431 20.08 0.80 -5.61
CA GLY A 431 19.13 1.55 -6.44
C GLY A 431 19.65 1.81 -7.84
N ALA A 432 20.90 2.29 -7.98
CA ALA A 432 21.50 2.58 -9.27
C ALA A 432 21.65 1.32 -10.14
N LEU A 433 22.19 0.23 -9.58
CA LEU A 433 22.35 -1.04 -10.30
C LEU A 433 21.00 -1.62 -10.73
N CYS A 434 20.02 -1.60 -9.83
CA CYS A 434 18.69 -2.11 -10.12
C CYS A 434 17.94 -1.25 -11.14
N ALA A 435 18.11 0.08 -11.10
CA ALA A 435 17.54 0.99 -12.09
C ALA A 435 18.10 0.72 -13.50
N ILE A 436 19.42 0.53 -13.64
CA ILE A 436 20.06 0.17 -14.92
C ILE A 436 19.50 -1.16 -15.44
N PHE A 437 19.41 -2.17 -14.56
CA PHE A 437 18.83 -3.46 -14.91
C PHE A 437 17.38 -3.34 -15.36
N GLY A 438 16.54 -2.62 -14.60
CA GLY A 438 15.13 -2.41 -14.90
C GLY A 438 14.89 -1.63 -16.19
N LEU A 439 15.69 -0.59 -16.48
CA LEU A 439 15.63 0.15 -17.74
C LEU A 439 15.95 -0.74 -18.95
N LYS A 440 17.02 -1.54 -18.86
CA LYS A 440 17.39 -2.51 -19.90
C LYS A 440 16.29 -3.56 -20.09
N TYR A 441 15.71 -4.05 -19.00
CA TYR A 441 14.63 -5.02 -19.03
C TYR A 441 13.38 -4.45 -19.70
N LEU A 442 12.90 -3.28 -19.27
CA LEU A 442 11.73 -2.61 -19.85
C LEU A 442 11.94 -2.29 -21.32
N HIS A 443 13.14 -1.84 -21.71
CA HIS A 443 13.45 -1.56 -23.11
C HIS A 443 13.29 -2.81 -23.99
N ARG A 444 13.88 -3.93 -23.58
CA ARG A 444 13.76 -5.21 -24.28
C ARG A 444 12.33 -5.74 -24.29
N TYR A 445 11.58 -5.51 -23.21
CA TYR A 445 10.17 -5.89 -23.13
C TYR A 445 9.34 -5.15 -24.18
N LEU A 446 9.49 -3.81 -24.25
CA LEU A 446 8.78 -2.97 -25.22
C LEU A 446 9.18 -3.24 -26.67
N GLU A 447 10.45 -3.56 -26.93
CA GLU A 447 10.91 -3.99 -28.26
C GLU A 447 10.20 -5.25 -28.75
N ARG A 448 9.82 -6.13 -27.83
CA ARG A 448 9.14 -7.39 -28.15
C ARG A 448 7.65 -7.32 -27.85
N LEU A 449 7.07 -6.13 -27.67
CA LEU A 449 5.69 -5.97 -27.21
C LEU A 449 4.68 -6.67 -28.14
N GLU A 450 4.89 -6.62 -29.45
CA GLU A 450 4.06 -7.35 -30.43
C GLU A 450 4.04 -8.85 -30.14
N TYR A 451 5.20 -9.47 -29.96
CA TYR A 451 5.31 -10.89 -29.62
C TYR A 451 4.65 -11.20 -28.27
N GLN A 452 4.82 -10.33 -27.28
CA GLN A 452 4.21 -10.50 -25.95
C GLN A 452 2.67 -10.48 -26.03
N VAL A 453 2.11 -9.56 -26.81
CA VAL A 453 0.66 -9.39 -26.95
C VAL A 453 0.05 -10.53 -27.76
N PHE A 454 0.64 -10.89 -28.91
CA PHE A 454 0.03 -11.86 -29.83
C PHE A 454 0.39 -13.32 -29.54
N CYS A 455 1.63 -13.60 -29.10
CA CYS A 455 2.13 -14.98 -29.05
C CYS A 455 2.20 -15.57 -27.63
N ARG A 456 2.05 -14.76 -26.59
CA ARG A 456 2.20 -15.19 -25.20
C ARG A 456 0.87 -15.42 -24.47
N GLN A 457 -0.24 -15.06 -25.11
CA GLN A 457 -1.57 -15.36 -24.61
C GLN A 457 -1.91 -16.83 -24.91
N PRO A 458 -2.45 -17.59 -23.94
CA PRO A 458 -2.84 -18.97 -24.19
C PRO A 458 -3.99 -18.98 -25.22
N LEU A 459 -3.84 -19.77 -26.29
CA LEU A 459 -4.84 -19.90 -27.36
C LEU A 459 -6.14 -20.56 -26.87
N PHE A 460 -6.06 -21.31 -25.77
CA PHE A 460 -7.17 -21.96 -25.12
C PHE A 460 -7.24 -21.53 -23.65
N TYR A 461 -8.45 -21.49 -23.10
CA TYR A 461 -8.62 -21.27 -21.67
C TYR A 461 -8.02 -22.46 -20.91
N GLU A 462 -6.95 -22.21 -20.16
CA GLU A 462 -6.40 -23.17 -19.21
C GLU A 462 -7.01 -22.87 -17.84
N GLU A 463 -7.74 -23.84 -17.29
CA GLU A 463 -8.16 -23.74 -15.90
C GLU A 463 -6.94 -23.59 -15.00
N PRO A 464 -6.93 -22.64 -14.06
CA PRO A 464 -5.82 -22.52 -13.12
C PRO A 464 -5.66 -23.85 -12.39
N GLN A 465 -4.48 -24.45 -12.41
CA GLN A 465 -4.17 -25.66 -11.64
C GLN A 465 -3.27 -25.28 -10.47
N GLY A 466 -3.59 -25.74 -9.26
CA GLY A 466 -2.75 -25.47 -8.10
C GLY A 466 -3.33 -25.95 -6.78
N ILE A 467 -2.48 -25.86 -5.74
CA ILE A 467 -2.77 -26.35 -4.39
C ILE A 467 -3.95 -25.59 -3.78
N PHE A 468 -4.03 -24.27 -4.02
CA PHE A 468 -5.10 -23.45 -3.45
C PHE A 468 -6.42 -23.72 -4.15
N LYS A 469 -6.44 -23.92 -5.47
CA LYS A 469 -7.66 -24.35 -6.16
C LYS A 469 -8.16 -25.70 -5.66
N ASN A 470 -7.28 -26.70 -5.54
CA ASN A 470 -7.68 -28.01 -5.03
C ASN A 470 -8.29 -27.93 -3.61
N LEU A 471 -7.73 -27.06 -2.76
CA LEU A 471 -8.29 -26.76 -1.44
C LEU A 471 -9.66 -26.07 -1.53
N ALA A 472 -9.84 -25.14 -2.46
CA ALA A 472 -11.12 -24.48 -2.69
C ALA A 472 -12.19 -25.46 -3.16
N ASP A 473 -11.86 -26.34 -4.10
CA ASP A 473 -12.77 -27.36 -4.62
C ASP A 473 -13.20 -28.33 -3.51
N LEU A 474 -12.26 -28.76 -2.66
CA LEU A 474 -12.55 -29.62 -1.50
C LEU A 474 -13.51 -28.95 -0.51
N VAL A 475 -13.27 -27.68 -0.16
CA VAL A 475 -14.12 -26.95 0.80
C VAL A 475 -15.51 -26.71 0.21
N ASN A 476 -15.59 -26.30 -1.07
CA ASN A 476 -16.86 -26.11 -1.76
C ASN A 476 -17.66 -27.41 -1.85
N GLU A 477 -17.00 -28.56 -2.06
CA GLU A 477 -17.64 -29.87 -2.07
C GLU A 477 -18.19 -30.24 -0.68
N GLN A 478 -17.44 -29.97 0.39
CA GLN A 478 -17.92 -30.17 1.76
C GLN A 478 -19.11 -29.27 2.11
N GLU A 479 -19.07 -27.98 1.77
CA GLU A 479 -20.19 -27.05 1.96
C GLU A 479 -21.44 -27.49 1.19
N ARG A 480 -21.26 -28.01 -0.04
CA ARG A 480 -22.34 -28.56 -0.84
C ARG A 480 -22.94 -29.82 -0.21
N GLN A 481 -22.12 -30.70 0.36
CA GLN A 481 -22.63 -31.89 1.07
C GLN A 481 -23.40 -31.50 2.34
N ILE A 482 -22.91 -30.52 3.12
CA ILE A 482 -23.57 -30.04 4.34
C ILE A 482 -24.92 -29.38 4.01
N SER A 483 -24.97 -28.53 2.98
CA SER A 483 -26.21 -27.87 2.56
C SER A 483 -27.27 -28.87 2.08
N LEU A 484 -26.86 -29.91 1.33
CA LEU A 484 -27.75 -31.01 0.94
C LEU A 484 -28.28 -31.79 2.16
N LEU A 485 -27.44 -32.06 3.17
CA LEU A 485 -27.86 -32.70 4.42
C LEU A 485 -28.86 -31.85 5.21
N HIS A 486 -28.66 -30.53 5.27
CA HIS A 486 -29.62 -29.60 5.89
C HIS A 486 -30.94 -29.54 5.12
N GLN A 487 -30.91 -29.55 3.78
CA GLN A 487 -32.11 -29.57 2.95
C GLN A 487 -32.89 -30.89 3.10
N TYR A 488 -32.19 -32.01 3.24
CA TYR A 488 -32.78 -33.32 3.50
C TYR A 488 -33.45 -33.39 4.89
N LYS A 489 -32.75 -32.92 5.95
CA LYS A 489 -33.32 -32.84 7.31
C LYS A 489 -34.51 -31.87 7.38
N GLY A 490 -34.45 -30.73 6.68
CA GLY A 490 -35.55 -29.76 6.62
C GLY A 490 -36.79 -30.27 5.88
N ARG A 491 -36.61 -31.14 4.86
CA ARG A 491 -37.72 -31.85 4.20
C ARG A 491 -38.38 -32.87 5.12
N ASN A 492 -37.60 -33.64 5.85
CA ASN A 492 -38.15 -34.63 6.79
C ASN A 492 -38.86 -33.97 7.98
N ALA A 493 -38.32 -32.87 8.52
CA ALA A 493 -38.99 -32.12 9.59
C ALA A 493 -40.33 -31.48 9.16
N LYS A 494 -40.52 -31.16 7.87
CA LYS A 494 -41.81 -30.73 7.31
C LYS A 494 -42.77 -31.88 7.02
N ALA A 495 -42.26 -33.09 6.79
CA ALA A 495 -43.07 -34.30 6.61
C ALA A 495 -43.55 -34.88 7.97
N ASP A 496 -42.82 -34.61 9.05
CA ASP A 496 -43.14 -35.04 10.42
C ASP A 496 -43.94 -33.99 11.22
N ALA A 497 -44.33 -32.86 10.61
CA ALA A 497 -45.24 -31.91 11.24
C ALA A 497 -46.67 -32.49 11.21
N PRO A 498 -47.37 -32.64 12.35
CA PRO A 498 -48.71 -33.21 12.35
C PRO A 498 -49.66 -32.28 11.60
N GLU A 499 -50.41 -32.84 10.64
CA GLU A 499 -51.62 -32.24 10.10
C GLU A 499 -52.59 -32.00 11.28
N SER A 500 -52.63 -30.76 11.80
CA SER A 500 -53.76 -30.33 12.62
C SER A 500 -54.96 -30.20 11.68
N GLY A 501 -55.86 -31.17 11.76
CA GLY A 501 -57.07 -31.26 10.97
C GLY A 501 -58.00 -30.05 11.11
N HIS A 502 -58.88 -29.96 10.11
CA HIS A 502 -60.08 -29.15 10.00
C HIS A 502 -60.71 -28.67 11.31
N ASP A 503 -61.06 -27.38 11.38
CA ASP A 503 -62.47 -26.97 11.45
C ASP A 503 -62.67 -25.46 11.18
N GLU A 504 -63.79 -25.21 10.49
CA GLU A 504 -64.60 -23.98 10.35
C GLU A 504 -64.17 -22.82 9.43
N GLU A 505 -64.84 -22.79 8.26
CA GLU A 505 -65.21 -21.59 7.52
C GLU A 505 -65.85 -20.55 8.47
N VAL A 506 -65.25 -19.36 8.55
CA VAL A 506 -65.98 -18.13 8.87
C VAL A 506 -65.64 -17.11 7.81
N VAL A 507 -66.58 -16.94 6.87
CA VAL A 507 -66.69 -15.80 5.99
C VAL A 507 -67.01 -14.57 6.85
N ILE A 508 -66.11 -13.59 6.88
CA ILE A 508 -66.46 -12.19 7.17
C ILE A 508 -65.86 -11.34 6.05
N ASP A 509 -66.77 -10.87 5.22
CA ASP A 509 -66.64 -9.73 4.31
C ASP A 509 -66.60 -8.45 5.15
N GLU A 510 -65.63 -7.56 4.92
CA GLU A 510 -65.84 -6.11 4.72
C GLU A 510 -64.52 -5.32 4.76
N LYS A 511 -64.39 -4.47 3.72
CA LYS A 511 -63.63 -3.22 3.58
C LYS A 511 -62.99 -2.61 4.84
N ASP A 512 -61.70 -2.27 4.74
CA ASP A 512 -61.19 -0.89 4.60
C ASP A 512 -59.69 -0.86 4.28
#